data_AF-A0A969M8L6-F1
#
_entry.id   AF-A0A969M8L6-F1
#
_cell.length_a   1.000
_cell.length_b   1.000
_cell.length_c   1.000
_cell.angle_alpha   90.00
_cell.angle_beta   90.00
_cell.angle_gamma   90.00
#
_symmetry.space_group_name_H-M   'P 1'
#
loop_
_entity.id
_entity.type
_entity.pdbx_description
1 polymer ?
#
loop_
_entity_poly.entity_id
_entity_poly.type
_entity_poly.pdbx_seq_one_letter_code
_entity_poly.pdbx_strand_id
1 'polypeptide(L)'
;IRAISEYFDDKIKENGEKVIAKYRPMADAVIERYKPRLEGKKVMLYVGGLRPRHMVNAYEDLGMHIVGAGYEFGHKDDYQRTMDYVKEGTLIYDDVTGYELEKFIEKIRPDLVGSGIKEKYATQKAGVPFRQLHSWDYSGPYHGYDGFAVFARDMDMAVNSPTWGLFKAPWAAAAEAPKTA
;
A
#
# COMPACT_ATOMS: atom_id res chain seq x y z
N ILE A 1 -7.84 -6.93 18.27
CA ILE A 1 -9.03 -7.08 19.14
C ILE A 1 -8.86 -8.29 20.06
N ARG A 2 -8.91 -9.54 19.54
CA ARG A 2 -8.70 -10.77 20.31
C ARG A 2 -7.48 -10.74 21.25
N ALA A 3 -6.30 -10.43 20.71
CA ALA A 3 -5.07 -10.36 21.53
C ALA A 3 -5.15 -9.35 22.68
N ILE A 4 -5.88 -8.24 22.52
CA ILE A 4 -6.06 -7.24 23.58
C ILE A 4 -7.06 -7.75 24.61
N SER A 5 -8.16 -8.37 24.18
CA SER A 5 -9.18 -8.88 25.11
C SER A 5 -8.69 -10.01 26.00
N GLU A 6 -7.64 -10.75 25.59
CA GLU A 6 -7.05 -11.81 26.43
C GLU A 6 -6.46 -11.29 27.76
N TYR A 7 -6.11 -10.01 27.84
CA TYR A 7 -5.60 -9.40 29.08
C TYR A 7 -6.69 -9.03 30.09
N PHE A 8 -7.97 -9.30 29.79
CA PHE A 8 -9.12 -8.90 30.61
C PHE A 8 -10.03 -10.09 30.95
N ASP A 9 -11.15 -9.80 31.62
CA ASP A 9 -12.16 -10.79 32.00
C ASP A 9 -12.98 -11.33 30.82
N ASP A 10 -13.76 -12.38 31.08
CA ASP A 10 -14.59 -13.06 30.08
C ASP A 10 -15.59 -12.11 29.42
N LYS A 11 -16.10 -11.11 30.16
CA LYS A 11 -17.02 -10.12 29.60
C LYS A 11 -16.35 -9.29 28.49
N ILE A 12 -15.09 -8.90 28.67
CA ILE A 12 -14.34 -8.17 27.63
C ILE A 12 -14.01 -9.09 26.44
N LYS A 13 -13.69 -10.36 26.68
CA LYS A 13 -13.47 -11.35 25.60
C LYS A 13 -14.72 -11.56 24.75
N GLU A 14 -15.87 -11.78 25.39
CA GLU A 14 -17.16 -11.90 24.71
C GLU A 14 -17.51 -10.63 23.91
N ASN A 15 -17.26 -9.45 24.48
CA ASN A 15 -17.50 -8.20 23.78
C ASN A 15 -16.56 -8.01 22.57
N GLY A 16 -15.31 -8.48 22.67
CA GLY A 16 -14.36 -8.52 21.56
C GLY A 16 -14.91 -9.32 20.38
N GLU A 17 -15.46 -10.52 20.63
CA GLU A 17 -16.08 -11.34 19.59
C GLU A 17 -17.37 -10.70 19.04
N LYS A 18 -18.21 -10.09 19.89
CA LYS A 18 -19.41 -9.36 19.43
C LYS A 18 -19.05 -8.21 18.46
N VAL A 19 -17.98 -7.47 18.75
CA VAL A 19 -17.48 -6.41 17.85
C VAL A 19 -16.97 -7.00 16.54
N ILE A 20 -16.16 -8.06 16.59
CA ILE A 20 -15.64 -8.71 15.38
C ILE A 20 -16.80 -9.21 14.50
N ALA A 21 -17.76 -9.93 15.08
CA ALA A 21 -18.92 -10.44 14.36
C ALA A 21 -19.76 -9.31 13.74
N LYS A 22 -19.91 -8.18 14.43
CA LYS A 22 -20.63 -7.00 13.92
C LYS A 22 -19.97 -6.41 12.67
N TYR A 23 -18.64 -6.27 12.65
CA TYR A 23 -17.92 -5.56 11.58
C TYR A 23 -17.33 -6.47 10.50
N ARG A 24 -17.27 -7.79 10.72
CA ARG A 24 -16.77 -8.75 9.73
C ARG A 24 -17.48 -8.62 8.37
N PRO A 25 -18.84 -8.56 8.30
CA PRO A 25 -19.53 -8.43 7.01
C PRO A 25 -19.17 -7.14 6.27
N MET A 26 -18.88 -6.05 6.99
CA MET A 26 -18.46 -4.79 6.38
C MET A 26 -17.07 -4.91 5.73
N ALA A 27 -16.11 -5.53 6.42
CA ALA A 27 -14.79 -5.76 5.85
C ALA A 27 -14.86 -6.71 4.64
N ASP A 28 -15.65 -7.78 4.73
CA ASP A 28 -15.81 -8.74 3.64
C ASP A 28 -16.43 -8.06 2.39
N ALA A 29 -17.44 -7.21 2.55
CA ALA A 29 -18.02 -6.44 1.44
C ALA A 29 -17.02 -5.47 0.79
N VAL A 30 -16.11 -4.88 1.57
CA VAL A 30 -15.01 -4.05 1.03
C VAL A 30 -14.05 -4.91 0.20
N ILE A 31 -13.67 -6.08 0.72
CA ILE A 31 -12.78 -7.02 0.02
C ILE A 31 -13.43 -7.49 -1.29
N GLU A 32 -14.68 -7.96 -1.24
CA GLU A 32 -15.43 -8.40 -2.43
C GLU A 32 -15.48 -7.33 -3.52
N ARG A 33 -15.62 -6.06 -3.14
CA ARG A 33 -15.69 -4.94 -4.07
C ARG A 33 -14.33 -4.58 -4.68
N TYR A 34 -13.28 -4.50 -3.86
CA TYR A 34 -12.01 -3.88 -4.28
C TYR A 34 -10.89 -4.89 -4.59
N LYS A 35 -10.85 -6.05 -3.94
CA LYS A 35 -9.81 -7.07 -4.17
C LYS A 35 -9.73 -7.50 -5.64
N PRO A 36 -10.83 -7.79 -6.38
CA PRO A 36 -10.75 -8.15 -7.80
C PRO A 36 -10.11 -7.08 -8.69
N ARG A 37 -10.09 -5.81 -8.24
CA ARG A 37 -9.54 -4.66 -8.98
C ARG A 37 -8.08 -4.37 -8.63
N LEU A 38 -7.60 -4.95 -7.52
CA LEU A 38 -6.27 -4.70 -6.94
C LEU A 38 -5.42 -5.97 -6.85
N GLU A 39 -6.00 -7.15 -7.09
CA GLU A 39 -5.31 -8.44 -7.04
C GLU A 39 -4.02 -8.44 -7.87
N GLY A 40 -2.94 -8.94 -7.26
CA GLY A 40 -1.62 -9.08 -7.87
C GLY A 40 -0.84 -7.78 -8.06
N LYS A 41 -1.40 -6.62 -7.70
CA LYS A 41 -0.72 -5.32 -7.85
C LYS A 41 0.45 -5.20 -6.87
N LYS A 42 1.61 -4.80 -7.38
CA LYS A 42 2.85 -4.63 -6.61
C LYS A 42 2.93 -3.24 -5.98
N VAL A 43 3.33 -3.18 -4.72
CA VAL A 43 3.43 -1.94 -3.95
C VAL A 43 4.83 -1.77 -3.37
N MET A 44 5.36 -0.56 -3.45
CA MET A 44 6.57 -0.15 -2.71
C MET A 44 6.21 0.88 -1.65
N LEU A 45 6.79 0.74 -0.45
CA LEU A 45 6.51 1.58 0.72
C LEU A 45 7.78 2.25 1.23
N TYR A 46 7.74 3.56 1.44
CA TYR A 46 8.80 4.31 2.13
C TYR A 46 8.16 5.35 3.05
N VAL A 47 8.33 5.23 4.36
CA VAL A 47 7.65 6.09 5.35
C VAL A 47 8.60 6.28 6.55
N GLY A 48 8.14 6.90 7.64
CA GLY A 48 8.86 6.93 8.92
C GLY A 48 8.93 5.56 9.62
N GLY A 49 8.91 5.52 10.96
CA GLY A 49 9.26 4.32 11.76
C GLY A 49 8.25 3.16 11.89
N LEU A 50 7.02 3.24 11.34
CA LEU A 50 5.96 2.25 11.66
C LEU A 50 5.18 1.70 10.46
N ARG A 51 4.61 2.61 9.67
CA ARG A 51 3.69 2.27 8.57
C ARG A 51 4.26 1.34 7.49
N PRO A 52 5.58 1.27 7.20
CA PRO A 52 6.11 0.36 6.19
C PRO A 52 5.82 -1.12 6.49
N ARG A 53 5.81 -1.55 7.76
CA ARG A 53 5.31 -2.90 8.15
C ARG A 53 3.83 -2.93 8.53
N HIS A 54 3.34 -1.90 9.23
CA HIS A 54 2.00 -1.94 9.83
C HIS A 54 0.86 -1.93 8.79
N MET A 55 1.12 -1.47 7.57
CA MET A 55 0.11 -1.40 6.52
C MET A 55 0.10 -2.66 5.63
N VAL A 56 1.09 -3.56 5.76
CA VAL A 56 1.27 -4.72 4.86
C VAL A 56 -0.03 -5.54 4.77
N ASN A 57 -0.59 -5.95 5.90
CA ASN A 57 -1.79 -6.81 5.91
C ASN A 57 -3.00 -6.13 5.26
N ALA A 58 -3.16 -4.81 5.38
CA ALA A 58 -4.26 -4.10 4.73
C ALA A 58 -4.13 -4.13 3.19
N TYR A 59 -2.91 -4.08 2.66
CA TYR A 59 -2.66 -4.30 1.23
C TYR A 59 -2.92 -5.76 0.83
N GLU A 60 -2.48 -6.72 1.64
CA GLU A 60 -2.66 -8.16 1.36
C GLU A 60 -4.13 -8.61 1.44
N ASP A 61 -4.93 -8.03 2.34
CA ASP A 61 -6.38 -8.26 2.40
C ASP A 61 -7.08 -7.85 1.08
N LEU A 62 -6.49 -6.90 0.33
CA LEU A 62 -6.92 -6.48 -1.01
C LEU A 62 -6.20 -7.21 -2.15
N GLY A 63 -5.43 -8.26 -1.85
CA GLY A 63 -4.71 -9.06 -2.84
C GLY A 63 -3.46 -8.40 -3.43
N MET A 64 -2.99 -7.29 -2.86
CA MET A 64 -1.78 -6.60 -3.31
C MET A 64 -0.52 -7.23 -2.70
N HIS A 65 0.64 -6.96 -3.30
CA HIS A 65 1.93 -7.52 -2.88
C HIS A 65 2.93 -6.42 -2.56
N ILE A 66 3.40 -6.38 -1.32
CA ILE A 66 4.50 -5.49 -0.94
C ILE A 66 5.80 -6.07 -1.49
N VAL A 67 6.40 -5.39 -2.46
CA VAL A 67 7.66 -5.81 -3.11
C VAL A 67 8.86 -4.97 -2.68
N GLY A 68 8.60 -3.85 -1.99
CA GLY A 68 9.63 -3.05 -1.34
C GLY A 68 9.07 -2.34 -0.12
N ALA A 69 9.83 -2.30 0.97
CA ALA A 69 9.46 -1.59 2.18
C ALA A 69 10.69 -0.99 2.86
N GLY A 70 10.57 0.25 3.32
CA GLY A 70 11.67 0.91 4.02
C GLY A 70 11.27 2.08 4.88
N TYR A 71 12.22 2.52 5.69
CA TYR A 71 12.01 3.47 6.77
C TYR A 71 12.98 4.65 6.65
N GLU A 72 12.51 5.85 6.99
CA GLU A 72 13.36 7.04 7.14
C GLU A 72 14.26 6.94 8.38
N PHE A 73 13.73 6.38 9.47
CA PHE A 73 14.39 6.38 10.79
C PHE A 73 14.03 5.14 11.62
N GLY A 74 13.79 4.00 10.97
CA GLY A 74 13.49 2.75 11.66
C GLY A 74 14.69 2.27 12.47
N HIS A 75 14.45 1.68 13.63
CA HIS A 75 15.53 1.06 14.41
C HIS A 75 15.62 -0.44 14.13
N LYS A 76 16.70 -1.07 14.60
CA LYS A 76 16.95 -2.51 14.38
C LYS A 76 15.75 -3.40 14.76
N ASP A 77 15.05 -3.08 15.83
CA ASP A 77 13.89 -3.85 16.29
C ASP A 77 12.64 -3.64 15.39
N ASP A 78 12.50 -2.48 14.73
CA ASP A 78 11.51 -2.28 13.68
C ASP A 78 11.78 -3.19 12.48
N TYR A 79 13.05 -3.30 12.06
CA TYR A 79 13.44 -4.19 10.97
C TYR A 79 13.22 -5.67 11.31
N GLN A 80 13.56 -6.08 12.53
CA GLN A 80 13.27 -7.45 13.00
C GLN A 80 11.78 -7.77 12.91
N ARG A 81 10.91 -6.87 13.42
CA ARG A 81 9.46 -7.04 13.31
C ARG A 81 8.97 -7.00 11.87
N THR A 82 9.64 -6.27 10.97
CA THR A 82 9.23 -6.16 9.55
C THR A 82 9.30 -7.52 8.85
N MET A 83 10.29 -8.34 9.20
CA MET A 83 10.49 -9.67 8.61
C MET A 83 9.32 -10.62 8.86
N ASP A 84 8.51 -10.38 9.89
CA ASP A 84 7.30 -11.18 10.17
C ASP A 84 6.13 -10.85 9.22
N TYR A 85 6.18 -9.70 8.53
CA TYR A 85 5.10 -9.21 7.66
C TYR A 85 5.41 -9.35 6.17
N VAL A 86 6.67 -9.14 5.78
CA VAL A 86 7.06 -9.12 4.36
C VAL A 86 7.42 -10.52 3.87
N LYS A 87 7.23 -10.76 2.57
CA LYS A 87 7.54 -12.05 1.93
C LYS A 87 9.00 -12.11 1.51
N GLU A 88 9.51 -13.33 1.34
CA GLU A 88 10.83 -13.56 0.76
C GLU A 88 10.95 -12.87 -0.61
N GLY A 89 12.10 -12.23 -0.86
CA GLY A 89 12.34 -11.45 -2.07
C GLY A 89 11.84 -10.00 -2.03
N THR A 90 11.24 -9.55 -0.93
CA THR A 90 10.90 -8.13 -0.73
C THR A 90 12.18 -7.30 -0.55
N LEU A 91 12.32 -6.20 -1.29
CA LEU A 91 13.44 -5.28 -1.13
C LEU A 91 13.27 -4.45 0.16
N ILE A 92 14.30 -4.43 1.02
CA ILE A 92 14.33 -3.62 2.24
C ILE A 92 15.36 -2.52 2.10
N TYR A 93 14.99 -1.29 2.46
CA TYR A 93 15.89 -0.13 2.46
C TYR A 93 15.71 0.74 3.71
N ASP A 94 16.83 1.23 4.24
CA ASP A 94 16.92 2.11 5.40
C ASP A 94 17.49 3.45 4.94
N ASP A 95 16.89 4.56 5.37
CA ASP A 95 17.28 5.92 4.99
C ASP A 95 17.58 6.07 3.49
N VAL A 96 16.66 5.53 2.67
CA VAL A 96 16.89 5.45 1.21
C VAL A 96 17.09 6.83 0.62
N THR A 97 18.15 6.99 -0.15
CA THR A 97 18.39 8.25 -0.85
C THR A 97 17.37 8.43 -1.97
N GLY A 98 17.12 9.68 -2.38
CA GLY A 98 16.23 9.95 -3.51
C GLY A 98 16.66 9.24 -4.80
N TYR A 99 17.98 9.15 -5.04
CA TYR A 99 18.55 8.44 -6.19
C TYR A 99 18.25 6.93 -6.16
N GLU A 100 18.47 6.28 -5.01
CA GLU A 100 18.21 4.85 -4.86
C GLU A 100 16.73 4.54 -5.03
N LEU A 101 15.85 5.32 -4.39
CA LEU A 101 14.41 5.12 -4.50
C LEU A 101 13.92 5.26 -5.95
N GLU A 102 14.40 6.27 -6.67
CA GLU A 102 14.09 6.45 -8.09
C GLU A 102 14.54 5.24 -8.92
N LYS A 103 15.77 4.75 -8.70
CA LYS A 103 16.31 3.59 -9.42
C LYS A 103 15.58 2.29 -9.09
N PHE A 104 15.15 2.11 -7.85
CA PHE A 104 14.32 0.97 -7.47
C PHE A 104 12.96 1.03 -8.14
N ILE A 105 12.29 2.18 -8.14
CA ILE A 105 11.00 2.37 -8.82
C ILE A 105 11.13 2.13 -10.34
N GLU A 106 12.19 2.63 -10.96
CA GLU A 106 12.48 2.45 -12.39
C GLU A 106 12.63 0.96 -12.74
N LYS A 107 13.37 0.20 -11.93
CA LYS A 107 13.68 -1.20 -12.21
C LYS A 107 12.57 -2.18 -11.79
N ILE A 108 11.94 -1.95 -10.64
CA ILE A 108 10.87 -2.82 -10.11
C ILE A 108 9.54 -2.58 -10.83
N ARG A 109 9.31 -1.34 -11.28
CA ARG A 109 8.03 -0.87 -11.85
C ARG A 109 6.84 -1.33 -11.00
N PRO A 110 6.70 -0.82 -9.76
CA PRO A 110 5.54 -1.13 -8.94
C PRO A 110 4.26 -0.52 -9.54
N ASP A 111 3.13 -1.10 -9.21
CA ASP A 111 1.80 -0.61 -9.60
C ASP A 111 1.32 0.51 -8.67
N LEU A 112 1.94 0.67 -7.50
CA LEU A 112 1.68 1.73 -6.55
C LEU A 112 2.92 2.02 -5.70
N VAL A 113 3.17 3.31 -5.44
CA VAL A 113 4.13 3.73 -4.41
C VAL A 113 3.40 4.45 -3.29
N GLY A 114 3.67 4.04 -2.05
CA GLY A 114 3.20 4.68 -0.84
C GLY A 114 4.33 5.38 -0.10
N SER A 115 4.38 6.72 -0.13
CA SER A 115 5.43 7.50 0.55
C SER A 115 4.95 8.86 1.09
N GLY A 116 5.85 9.81 1.33
CA GLY A 116 5.57 11.19 1.74
C GLY A 116 5.36 12.16 0.59
N ILE A 117 5.15 13.44 0.95
CA ILE A 117 4.88 14.52 -0.02
C ILE A 117 6.05 14.77 -0.98
N LYS A 118 7.28 14.57 -0.50
CA LYS A 118 8.51 14.88 -1.26
C LYS A 118 8.70 13.90 -2.43
N GLU A 119 8.27 12.64 -2.28
CA GLU A 119 8.42 11.61 -3.31
C GLU A 119 7.25 11.57 -4.31
N LYS A 120 6.11 12.17 -3.96
CA LYS A 120 4.85 12.11 -4.71
C LYS A 120 5.02 12.50 -6.17
N TYR A 121 5.49 13.72 -6.42
CA TYR A 121 5.42 14.30 -7.76
C TYR A 121 6.47 13.72 -8.70
N ALA A 122 7.65 13.36 -8.19
CA ALA A 122 8.66 12.66 -8.97
C ALA A 122 8.14 11.29 -9.44
N THR A 123 7.53 10.53 -8.53
CA THR A 123 6.95 9.21 -8.84
C THR A 123 5.81 9.30 -9.85
N GLN A 124 4.89 10.24 -9.67
CA GLN A 124 3.77 10.45 -10.61
C GLN A 124 4.27 10.87 -12.00
N LYS A 125 5.32 11.70 -12.09
CA LYS A 125 5.96 12.08 -13.36
C LYS A 125 6.68 10.91 -14.04
N ALA A 126 7.04 9.85 -13.31
CA ALA A 126 7.54 8.60 -13.87
C ALA A 126 6.41 7.63 -14.31
N GLY A 127 5.15 8.09 -14.27
CA GLY A 127 3.98 7.33 -14.70
C GLY A 127 3.61 6.19 -13.75
N VAL A 128 3.93 6.34 -12.45
CA VAL A 128 3.62 5.34 -11.43
C VAL A 128 2.57 5.93 -10.46
N PRO A 129 1.47 5.20 -10.18
CA PRO A 129 0.48 5.61 -9.20
C PRO A 129 1.10 5.84 -7.82
N PHE A 130 0.58 6.84 -7.09
CA PHE A 130 1.13 7.25 -5.81
C PHE A 130 0.04 7.57 -4.79
N ARG A 131 0.24 7.16 -3.53
CA ARG A 131 -0.55 7.58 -2.37
C ARG A 131 0.35 8.10 -1.25
N GLN A 132 0.04 9.27 -0.71
CA GLN A 132 0.71 9.76 0.49
C GLN A 132 0.28 8.94 1.71
N LEU A 133 1.23 8.25 2.35
CA LEU A 133 0.97 7.44 3.53
C LEU A 133 1.24 8.18 4.84
N HIS A 134 1.70 9.43 4.81
CA HIS A 134 1.82 10.29 6.00
C HIS A 134 0.51 11.06 6.25
N SER A 135 0.05 11.75 5.22
CA SER A 135 -1.12 12.65 5.24
C SER A 135 -2.42 11.99 4.77
N TRP A 136 -2.35 10.72 4.34
CA TRP A 136 -3.44 10.03 3.65
C TRP A 136 -3.95 10.78 2.42
N ASP A 137 -3.09 11.63 1.84
CA ASP A 137 -3.43 12.51 0.71
C ASP A 137 -4.74 13.28 1.00
N TYR A 138 -4.87 13.78 2.24
CA TYR A 138 -6.02 14.55 2.73
C TYR A 138 -7.34 13.76 2.80
N SER A 139 -7.27 12.42 2.76
CA SER A 139 -8.41 11.52 3.03
C SER A 139 -8.34 10.95 4.46
N GLY A 140 -8.32 9.62 4.61
CA GLY A 140 -8.45 8.95 5.89
C GLY A 140 -9.87 9.02 6.50
N PRO A 141 -10.06 8.46 7.71
CA PRO A 141 -9.07 7.68 8.47
C PRO A 141 -8.77 6.33 7.79
N TYR A 142 -7.61 5.74 8.07
CA TYR A 142 -7.26 4.38 7.59
C TYR A 142 -7.23 3.31 8.69
N HIS A 143 -7.35 3.69 9.97
CA HIS A 143 -7.39 2.73 11.06
C HIS A 143 -8.79 2.14 11.25
N GLY A 144 -8.86 0.87 11.62
CA GLY A 144 -10.11 0.18 11.97
C GLY A 144 -10.97 -0.21 10.77
N TYR A 145 -12.13 -0.80 11.05
CA TYR A 145 -13.05 -1.32 10.03
C TYR A 145 -13.56 -0.23 9.08
N ASP A 146 -13.98 0.91 9.62
CA ASP A 146 -14.43 2.04 8.81
C ASP A 146 -13.30 2.61 7.95
N GLY A 147 -12.09 2.70 8.51
CA GLY A 147 -10.92 3.19 7.79
C GLY A 147 -10.45 2.26 6.68
N PHE A 148 -10.66 0.95 6.82
CA PHE A 148 -10.31 -0.01 5.77
C PHE A 148 -11.13 0.20 4.49
N ALA A 149 -12.41 0.58 4.61
CA ALA A 149 -13.24 0.92 3.45
C ALA A 149 -12.69 2.16 2.69
N VAL A 150 -12.21 3.16 3.43
CA VAL A 150 -11.59 4.37 2.85
C VAL A 150 -10.25 4.04 2.21
N PHE A 151 -9.42 3.25 2.90
CA PHE A 151 -8.14 2.77 2.38
C PHE A 151 -8.31 2.03 1.05
N ALA A 152 -9.22 1.05 0.98
CA ALA A 152 -9.46 0.27 -0.23
C ALA A 152 -9.93 1.12 -1.41
N ARG A 153 -10.87 2.05 -1.16
CA ARG A 153 -11.33 3.03 -2.14
C ARG A 153 -10.16 3.86 -2.69
N ASP A 154 -9.30 4.34 -1.81
CA ASP A 154 -8.21 5.24 -2.18
C ASP A 154 -7.11 4.53 -2.95
N MET A 155 -6.82 3.26 -2.61
CA MET A 155 -5.87 2.45 -3.36
C MET A 155 -6.42 2.16 -4.77
N ASP A 156 -7.69 1.74 -4.89
CA ASP A 156 -8.34 1.51 -6.19
C ASP A 156 -8.34 2.76 -7.06
N MET A 157 -8.76 3.90 -6.50
CA MET A 157 -8.80 5.17 -7.24
C MET A 157 -7.41 5.58 -7.75
N ALA A 158 -6.36 5.38 -6.96
CA ALA A 158 -5.01 5.71 -7.39
C ALA A 158 -4.52 4.75 -8.47
N VAL A 159 -4.61 3.45 -8.25
CA VAL A 159 -4.07 2.42 -9.16
C VAL A 159 -4.83 2.40 -10.48
N ASN A 160 -6.16 2.45 -10.44
CA ASN A 160 -7.04 2.27 -11.61
C ASN A 160 -7.51 3.60 -12.22
N SER A 161 -6.84 4.72 -11.94
CA SER A 161 -7.17 6.00 -12.55
C SER A 161 -6.95 5.98 -14.07
N PRO A 162 -7.90 6.49 -14.89
CA PRO A 162 -7.75 6.53 -16.34
C PRO A 162 -6.59 7.42 -16.79
N THR A 163 -6.12 8.34 -15.93
CA THR A 163 -4.99 9.24 -16.23
C THR A 163 -3.72 8.48 -16.62
N TRP A 164 -3.49 7.29 -16.06
CA TRP A 164 -2.28 6.50 -16.36
C TRP A 164 -2.26 5.98 -17.81
N GLY A 165 -3.43 5.75 -18.40
CA GLY A 165 -3.55 5.43 -19.83
C GLY A 165 -3.25 6.61 -20.76
N LEU A 166 -3.18 7.83 -20.22
CA LEU A 166 -2.92 9.07 -20.96
C LEU A 166 -1.47 9.57 -20.81
N PHE A 167 -0.59 8.77 -20.20
CA PHE A 167 0.77 9.18 -19.86
C PHE A 167 1.66 9.37 -21.11
N LYS A 168 1.54 8.49 -22.12
CA LYS A 168 2.26 8.63 -23.40
C LYS A 168 1.41 9.42 -24.39
N ALA A 169 2.01 10.43 -25.03
CA ALA A 169 1.34 11.18 -26.08
C ALA A 169 1.05 10.28 -27.31
N PRO A 170 -0.11 10.42 -27.98
CA PRO A 170 -0.49 9.53 -29.09
C PRO A 170 0.52 9.50 -30.24
N TRP A 171 1.17 10.63 -30.55
CA TRP A 171 2.17 10.71 -31.62
C TRP A 171 3.51 10.04 -31.28
N ALA A 172 3.85 9.94 -29.99
CA ALA A 172 5.04 9.21 -29.55
C ALA A 172 4.78 7.69 -29.54
N ALA A 173 3.59 7.26 -29.12
CA ALA A 173 3.19 5.85 -29.16
C ALA A 173 3.13 5.31 -30.60
N ALA A 174 2.66 6.11 -31.56
CA ALA A 174 2.65 5.74 -32.97
C ALA A 174 4.06 5.58 -33.59
N ALA A 175 5.06 6.29 -33.06
CA ALA A 175 6.45 6.19 -33.51
C ALA A 175 7.18 4.94 -32.97
N GLU A 176 6.72 4.37 -31.85
CA GLU A 176 7.24 3.13 -31.26
C GLU A 176 6.59 1.86 -31.84
N ALA A 177 5.47 1.98 -32.57
CA ALA A 177 4.83 0.83 -33.21
C ALA A 177 5.79 0.21 -34.25
N PRO A 178 5.98 -1.13 -34.25
CA PRO A 178 6.85 -1.76 -35.21
C PRO A 178 6.35 -1.42 -36.62
N LYS A 179 7.23 -0.82 -37.44
CA LYS A 179 6.97 -0.66 -38.87
C LYS A 179 6.76 -2.07 -39.41
N THR A 180 5.53 -2.39 -39.77
CA THR A 180 5.19 -3.62 -40.50
C THR A 180 6.11 -3.70 -41.71
N ALA A 181 6.81 -4.82 -41.82
CA ALA A 181 7.64 -5.17 -42.98
C ALA A 181 6.79 -5.28 -44.25
#